data_AF-A0A9P7Z5F1-F1
#
_entry.id   AF-A0A9P7Z5F1-F1
#
_cell.length_a   1.000
_cell.length_b   1.000
_cell.length_c   1.000
_cell.angle_alpha   90.00
_cell.angle_beta   90.00
_cell.angle_gamma   90.00
#
_symmetry.space_group_name_H-M   'P 1'
#
loop_
_entity.id
_entity.type
_entity.pdbx_description
1 polymer ?
#
loop_
_entity_poly.entity_id
_entity_poly.type
_entity_poly.pdbx_seq_one_letter_code
_entity_poly.pdbx_strand_id
1 'polypeptide(L)'
;MDVASTNKNSLESTPYACSALDLLSGGVANYVFRGKLRVPFEGVETVVVKHTPGYVASSPGFKLTATRCVDDLKHFCESAKRQGGSNCSVDLVVNIDEILAVGADSRTMKEYEVAMLSALQDFPPSIVSGITIQTPILHRFLSSLNTQIYSDLPNSISLKNYALTQSLDKEQSLLLGRSLGLWTTTFTNGQTHPHKRHCAMKDLKFRINYGTLMSTIDKFPAILEESREIFQMVCDEARTRHDSVNGELVHADFWSGNIVIPDEKFKQPMQVYVVDWELSKLGAFYWDLGQMFAELYNMKHFKNIEAGFWLIQGFMDGYGSITKSLVRRPSRSPYIPGNHLICWGTRVEGWGTEAQVEDLAQVGRDFIVNGRKEDKQYFLGTALACLLK
;
A
#
# COMPACT_ATOMS: atom_id res chain seq x y z
N MET A 1 -8.81 -21.10 22.48
CA MET A 1 -8.55 -21.89 21.25
C MET A 1 -7.76 -20.98 20.33
N ASP A 2 -6.62 -21.43 19.82
CA ASP A 2 -5.74 -20.62 18.96
C ASP A 2 -6.46 -20.24 17.65
N VAL A 3 -6.23 -19.03 17.15
CA VAL A 3 -6.89 -18.48 15.95
C VAL A 3 -6.65 -19.38 14.73
N ALA A 4 -5.44 -19.96 14.62
CA ALA A 4 -5.11 -20.92 13.57
C ALA A 4 -5.98 -22.18 13.64
N SER A 5 -6.22 -22.72 14.85
CA SER A 5 -7.05 -23.92 15.04
C SER A 5 -8.50 -23.66 14.67
N THR A 6 -9.04 -22.50 15.07
CA THR A 6 -10.41 -22.09 14.71
C THR A 6 -10.57 -21.91 13.20
N ASN A 7 -9.60 -21.25 12.55
CA ASN A 7 -9.62 -21.06 11.09
C ASN A 7 -9.45 -22.37 10.33
N LYS A 8 -8.58 -23.28 10.80
CA LYS A 8 -8.42 -24.58 10.15
C LYS A 8 -9.73 -25.37 10.20
N ASN A 9 -10.37 -25.44 11.37
CA ASN A 9 -11.65 -26.14 11.55
C ASN A 9 -12.78 -25.52 10.70
N SER A 10 -12.79 -24.20 10.54
CA SER A 10 -13.82 -23.51 9.76
C SER A 10 -13.68 -23.73 8.25
N LEU A 11 -12.51 -24.17 7.77
CA LEU A 11 -12.24 -24.50 6.37
C LEU A 11 -12.51 -25.98 6.02
N GLU A 12 -12.71 -26.88 7.00
CA GLU A 12 -12.82 -28.34 6.79
C GLU A 12 -13.94 -28.75 5.82
N SER A 13 -15.05 -28.02 5.79
CA SER A 13 -16.18 -28.28 4.90
C SER A 13 -16.07 -27.59 3.54
N THR A 14 -14.95 -26.92 3.26
CA THR A 14 -14.72 -26.17 2.03
C THR A 14 -13.64 -26.85 1.16
N PRO A 15 -13.57 -26.53 -0.14
CA PRO A 15 -12.43 -26.95 -0.99
C PRO A 15 -11.07 -26.49 -0.48
N TYR A 16 -11.03 -25.53 0.45
CA TYR A 16 -9.82 -24.95 1.03
C TYR A 16 -9.42 -25.60 2.36
N ALA A 17 -9.93 -26.80 2.66
CA ALA A 17 -9.56 -27.56 3.86
C ALA A 17 -8.03 -27.75 3.92
N CYS A 18 -7.42 -27.26 5.00
CA CYS A 18 -5.96 -27.24 5.14
C CYS A 18 -5.45 -28.38 6.02
N SER A 19 -4.34 -28.99 5.61
CA SER A 19 -3.54 -29.92 6.43
C SER A 19 -2.71 -29.16 7.47
N ALA A 20 -2.24 -27.96 7.13
CA ALA A 20 -1.49 -27.05 7.98
C ALA A 20 -1.83 -25.59 7.67
N LEU A 21 -1.73 -24.71 8.68
CA LEU A 21 -1.80 -23.26 8.54
C LEU A 21 -0.54 -22.68 9.19
N ASP A 22 0.35 -22.13 8.37
CA ASP A 22 1.58 -21.49 8.83
C ASP A 22 1.37 -19.98 8.91
N LEU A 23 1.56 -19.38 10.07
CA LEU A 23 1.40 -17.93 10.25
C LEU A 23 2.45 -17.20 9.40
N LEU A 24 1.98 -16.28 8.55
CA LEU A 24 2.84 -15.39 7.79
C LEU A 24 3.14 -14.13 8.59
N SER A 25 4.39 -13.68 8.51
CA SER A 25 4.79 -12.39 9.08
C SER A 25 4.25 -11.24 8.24
N GLY A 26 3.72 -10.20 8.88
CA GLY A 26 3.23 -9.00 8.22
C GLY A 26 1.76 -8.72 8.54
N GLY A 27 1.40 -7.44 8.58
CA GLY A 27 0.06 -6.99 8.95
C GLY A 27 -0.08 -6.68 10.44
N VAL A 28 -0.71 -5.54 10.74
CA VAL A 28 -0.95 -5.05 12.11
C VAL A 28 -2.37 -5.40 12.58
N ALA A 29 -3.30 -5.58 11.64
CA ALA A 29 -4.72 -5.72 11.88
C ALA A 29 -5.27 -7.15 11.75
N ASN A 30 -4.67 -8.00 10.92
CA ASN A 30 -5.23 -9.30 10.51
C ASN A 30 -4.27 -10.46 10.80
N TYR A 31 -4.81 -11.66 10.94
CA TYR A 31 -4.02 -12.89 10.96
C TYR A 31 -3.94 -13.44 9.54
N VAL A 32 -2.72 -13.54 9.00
CA VAL A 32 -2.50 -14.07 7.65
C VAL A 32 -1.76 -15.39 7.76
N PHE A 33 -2.28 -16.43 7.13
CA PHE A 33 -1.68 -17.77 7.12
C PHE A 33 -1.43 -18.23 5.70
N ARG A 34 -0.37 -19.03 5.51
CA ARG A 34 -0.24 -19.90 4.35
C ARG A 34 -0.88 -21.24 4.71
N GLY A 35 -1.93 -21.60 3.99
CA GLY A 35 -2.61 -22.87 4.16
C GLY A 35 -2.12 -23.91 3.17
N LYS A 36 -1.62 -25.04 3.67
CA LYS A 36 -1.32 -26.22 2.85
C LYS A 36 -2.60 -27.02 2.66
N LEU A 37 -3.14 -27.05 1.45
CA LEU A 37 -4.40 -27.73 1.15
C LEU A 37 -4.27 -29.24 1.36
N ARG A 38 -5.36 -29.88 1.81
CA ARG A 38 -5.44 -31.36 1.87
C ARG A 38 -5.59 -31.96 0.49
N VAL A 39 -6.34 -31.26 -0.37
CA VAL A 39 -6.57 -31.61 -1.77
C VAL A 39 -6.19 -30.38 -2.59
N PRO A 40 -5.30 -30.49 -3.60
CA PRO A 40 -4.96 -29.37 -4.45
C PRO A 40 -6.21 -28.73 -5.07
N PHE A 41 -6.24 -27.40 -5.10
CA PHE A 41 -7.32 -26.61 -5.72
C PHE A 41 -6.78 -25.99 -7.00
N GLU A 42 -7.40 -26.23 -8.15
CA GLU A 42 -6.96 -25.70 -9.45
C GLU A 42 -5.46 -25.94 -9.76
N GLY A 43 -4.91 -27.05 -9.26
CA GLY A 43 -3.51 -27.42 -9.46
C GLY A 43 -2.52 -26.76 -8.50
N VAL A 44 -2.97 -25.90 -7.56
CA VAL A 44 -2.11 -25.35 -6.50
C VAL A 44 -2.25 -26.12 -5.18
N GLU A 45 -1.13 -26.25 -4.46
CA GLU A 45 -1.07 -26.94 -3.16
C GLU A 45 -1.27 -26.01 -1.97
N THR A 46 -1.12 -24.70 -2.17
CA THR A 46 -1.17 -23.70 -1.10
C THR A 46 -2.07 -22.52 -1.46
N VAL A 47 -2.67 -21.93 -0.42
CA VAL A 47 -3.46 -20.70 -0.48
C VAL A 47 -3.06 -19.76 0.64
N VAL A 48 -3.33 -18.47 0.49
CA VAL A 48 -3.21 -17.51 1.61
C VAL A 48 -4.58 -17.32 2.25
N VAL A 49 -4.66 -17.48 3.57
CA VAL A 49 -5.86 -17.32 4.38
C VAL A 49 -5.70 -16.07 5.24
N LYS A 50 -6.43 -15.01 4.92
CA LYS A 50 -6.47 -13.76 5.72
C LYS A 50 -7.72 -13.78 6.59
N HIS A 51 -7.53 -13.90 7.90
CA HIS A 51 -8.59 -13.81 8.88
C HIS A 51 -8.58 -12.45 9.56
N THR A 52 -9.71 -11.75 9.47
CA THR A 52 -9.86 -10.44 10.10
C THR A 52 -10.70 -10.55 11.37
N PRO A 53 -10.10 -10.42 12.56
CA PRO A 53 -10.87 -10.34 13.79
C PRO A 53 -11.69 -9.04 13.83
N GLY A 54 -12.73 -8.97 14.67
CA GLY A 54 -13.50 -7.73 14.93
C GLY A 54 -12.70 -6.62 15.63
N TYR A 55 -11.37 -6.74 15.73
CA TYR A 55 -10.42 -5.90 16.44
C TYR A 55 -9.07 -5.88 15.70
N VAL A 56 -8.14 -4.98 16.06
CA VAL A 56 -6.77 -4.97 15.51
C VAL A 56 -5.97 -6.14 16.11
N ALA A 57 -5.44 -7.06 15.31
CA ALA A 57 -4.70 -8.23 15.81
C ALA A 57 -3.54 -7.87 16.75
N SER A 58 -2.77 -6.83 16.45
CA SER A 58 -1.68 -6.32 17.30
C SER A 58 -2.13 -5.50 18.52
N SER A 59 -3.40 -5.09 18.59
CA SER A 59 -3.99 -4.35 19.72
C SER A 59 -5.45 -4.75 19.92
N PRO A 60 -5.71 -5.90 20.58
CA PRO A 60 -7.06 -6.45 20.72
C PRO A 60 -8.07 -5.54 21.43
N GLY A 61 -7.60 -4.52 22.17
CA GLY A 61 -8.44 -3.49 22.78
C GLY A 61 -9.02 -2.48 21.78
N PHE A 62 -8.48 -2.40 20.55
CA PHE A 62 -8.95 -1.49 19.51
C PHE A 62 -9.92 -2.21 18.57
N LYS A 63 -11.22 -1.92 18.69
CA LYS A 63 -12.26 -2.46 17.80
C LYS A 63 -12.19 -1.81 16.42
N LEU A 64 -12.10 -2.62 15.37
CA LEU A 64 -12.14 -2.17 13.98
C LEU A 64 -13.59 -2.21 13.46
N THR A 65 -14.40 -1.23 13.83
CA THR A 65 -15.68 -0.95 13.14
C THR A 65 -15.48 0.27 12.26
N ALA A 66 -15.20 0.00 11.00
CA ALA A 66 -14.91 1.01 10.00
C ALA A 66 -15.89 0.86 8.85
N THR A 67 -16.78 1.83 8.73
CA THR A 67 -17.72 1.98 7.62
C THR A 67 -17.02 2.56 6.40
N ARG A 68 -17.21 1.97 5.21
CA ARG A 68 -16.59 2.43 3.95
C ARG A 68 -17.62 2.87 2.90
N CYS A 69 -17.26 3.73 1.94
CA CYS A 69 -18.18 4.27 0.91
C CYS A 69 -18.33 3.33 -0.31
N VAL A 70 -19.51 3.30 -0.96
CA VAL A 70 -19.81 2.45 -2.15
C VAL A 70 -19.15 3.03 -3.40
N ASP A 71 -19.11 4.36 -3.49
CA ASP A 71 -18.91 5.04 -4.77
C ASP A 71 -17.52 4.80 -5.35
N ASP A 72 -16.49 4.61 -4.51
CA ASP A 72 -15.13 4.23 -4.95
C ASP A 72 -15.14 2.98 -5.84
N LEU A 73 -15.89 1.95 -5.44
CA LEU A 73 -15.91 0.63 -6.11
C LEU A 73 -16.61 0.71 -7.46
N LYS A 74 -17.72 1.43 -7.56
CA LYS A 74 -18.47 1.59 -8.81
C LYS A 74 -17.59 2.21 -9.90
N HIS A 75 -16.89 3.29 -9.55
CA HIS A 75 -16.00 3.97 -10.50
C HIS A 75 -14.82 3.10 -10.91
N PHE A 76 -14.26 2.32 -9.98
CA PHE A 76 -13.18 1.40 -10.30
C PHE A 76 -13.61 0.31 -11.29
N CYS A 77 -14.75 -0.35 -11.05
CA CYS A 77 -15.28 -1.36 -11.98
C CYS A 77 -15.54 -0.77 -13.39
N GLU A 78 -16.04 0.46 -13.47
CA GLU A 78 -16.20 1.16 -14.75
C GLU A 78 -14.86 1.43 -15.45
N SER A 79 -13.81 1.78 -14.70
CA SER A 79 -12.46 2.00 -15.23
C SER A 79 -11.84 0.70 -15.75
N ALA A 80 -11.94 -0.39 -14.99
CA ALA A 80 -11.44 -1.71 -15.38
C ALA A 80 -12.08 -2.21 -16.69
N LYS A 81 -13.42 -2.07 -16.82
CA LYS A 81 -14.15 -2.38 -18.06
C LYS A 81 -13.63 -1.61 -19.28
N ARG A 82 -13.25 -0.34 -19.12
CA ARG A 82 -12.73 0.49 -20.23
C ARG A 82 -11.33 0.06 -20.69
N GLN A 83 -10.56 -0.62 -19.86
CA GLN A 83 -9.20 -1.06 -20.17
C GLN A 83 -9.14 -2.44 -20.85
N GLY A 84 -10.28 -2.97 -21.33
CA GLY A 84 -10.33 -4.25 -22.02
C GLY A 84 -10.46 -5.45 -21.10
N GLY A 85 -10.80 -5.26 -19.82
CA GLY A 85 -11.24 -6.34 -18.94
C GLY A 85 -12.49 -7.01 -19.53
N SER A 86 -12.32 -8.21 -20.08
CA SER A 86 -13.40 -8.98 -20.71
C SER A 86 -14.26 -9.59 -19.63
N ASN A 87 -15.52 -9.16 -19.54
CA ASN A 87 -16.48 -9.57 -18.52
C ASN A 87 -16.01 -9.30 -17.10
N CYS A 88 -16.29 -8.09 -16.61
CA CYS A 88 -16.71 -7.95 -15.22
C CYS A 88 -18.06 -8.68 -15.09
N SER A 89 -18.04 -10.02 -15.17
CA SER A 89 -19.15 -10.90 -14.87
C SER A 89 -19.18 -10.97 -13.35
N VAL A 90 -20.04 -10.14 -12.78
CA VAL A 90 -20.29 -9.95 -11.34
C VAL A 90 -20.89 -11.21 -10.69
N ASP A 91 -20.74 -12.39 -11.28
CA ASP A 91 -21.43 -13.62 -10.89
C ASP A 91 -20.59 -14.64 -10.12
N LEU A 92 -19.31 -14.35 -9.84
CA LEU A 92 -18.51 -15.23 -8.98
C LEU A 92 -17.99 -14.51 -7.74
N VAL A 93 -18.61 -14.90 -6.62
CA VAL A 93 -18.12 -14.92 -5.23
C VAL A 93 -18.69 -13.86 -4.28
N VAL A 94 -19.13 -12.67 -4.73
CA VAL A 94 -19.98 -11.81 -3.89
C VAL A 94 -20.95 -11.04 -4.76
N ASN A 95 -22.26 -11.23 -4.54
CA ASN A 95 -23.30 -10.48 -5.23
C ASN A 95 -23.13 -9.00 -4.87
N ILE A 96 -22.49 -8.24 -5.76
CA ILE A 96 -22.26 -6.81 -5.56
C ILE A 96 -23.60 -6.11 -5.35
N ASP A 97 -24.67 -6.52 -6.04
CA ASP A 97 -26.00 -5.92 -5.83
C ASP A 97 -26.56 -6.19 -4.43
N GLU A 98 -26.28 -7.35 -3.82
CA GLU A 98 -26.58 -7.60 -2.39
C GLU A 98 -25.70 -6.76 -1.46
N ILE A 99 -24.39 -6.65 -1.72
CA ILE A 99 -23.49 -5.75 -0.96
C ILE A 99 -23.91 -4.29 -1.08
N LEU A 100 -24.37 -3.88 -2.27
CA LEU A 100 -24.85 -2.53 -2.59
C LEU A 100 -26.23 -2.25 -2.03
N ALA A 101 -27.08 -3.28 -1.84
CA ALA A 101 -28.40 -3.18 -1.22
C ALA A 101 -28.33 -2.98 0.29
N VAL A 102 -27.25 -3.42 0.96
CA VAL A 102 -27.00 -3.07 2.36
C VAL A 102 -26.58 -1.59 2.42
N GLY A 103 -27.44 -0.76 3.02
CA GLY A 103 -27.24 0.69 3.11
C GLY A 103 -25.80 1.09 3.47
N ALA A 104 -25.33 2.17 2.84
CA ALA A 104 -23.92 2.56 2.83
C ALA A 104 -23.24 2.74 4.21
N ASP A 105 -24.03 2.85 5.27
CA ASP A 105 -23.60 3.07 6.66
C ASP A 105 -23.28 1.79 7.45
N SER A 106 -23.25 0.61 6.80
CA SER A 106 -22.98 -0.67 7.49
C SER A 106 -21.85 -1.52 6.91
N ARG A 107 -21.24 -1.12 5.78
CA ARG A 107 -20.21 -1.94 5.12
C ARG A 107 -18.90 -1.96 5.89
N THR A 108 -18.44 -3.16 6.22
CA THR A 108 -17.19 -3.37 6.96
C THR A 108 -15.98 -3.20 6.04
N MET A 109 -14.82 -2.83 6.61
CA MET A 109 -13.54 -2.73 5.88
C MET A 109 -13.23 -3.96 5.02
N LYS A 110 -13.68 -5.15 5.44
CA LYS A 110 -13.40 -6.43 4.76
C LYS A 110 -14.20 -6.59 3.48
N GLU A 111 -15.49 -6.30 3.51
CA GLU A 111 -16.36 -6.37 2.32
C GLU A 111 -15.90 -5.41 1.23
N TYR A 112 -15.35 -4.26 1.62
CA TYR A 112 -14.74 -3.33 0.68
C TYR A 112 -13.46 -3.90 0.07
N GLU A 113 -12.55 -4.45 0.88
CA GLU A 113 -11.31 -5.05 0.37
C GLU A 113 -11.63 -6.17 -0.62
N VAL A 114 -12.59 -7.03 -0.27
CA VAL A 114 -13.11 -8.09 -1.15
C VAL A 114 -13.62 -7.52 -2.47
N ALA A 115 -14.50 -6.51 -2.43
CA ALA A 115 -15.03 -5.90 -3.65
C ALA A 115 -13.92 -5.24 -4.49
N MET A 116 -12.94 -4.59 -3.85
CA MET A 116 -11.80 -3.99 -4.54
C MET A 116 -10.96 -5.05 -5.25
N LEU A 117 -10.63 -6.14 -4.55
CA LEU A 117 -9.86 -7.25 -5.11
C LEU A 117 -10.59 -7.98 -6.22
N SER A 118 -11.89 -8.24 -6.06
CA SER A 118 -12.72 -8.82 -7.13
C SER A 118 -12.67 -7.95 -8.38
N ALA A 119 -12.74 -6.63 -8.24
CA ALA A 119 -12.62 -5.74 -9.39
C ALA A 119 -11.17 -5.64 -9.93
N LEU A 120 -10.15 -5.88 -9.10
CA LEU A 120 -8.74 -5.92 -9.49
C LEU A 120 -8.37 -7.21 -10.22
N GLN A 121 -9.16 -8.28 -10.13
CA GLN A 121 -8.93 -9.50 -10.91
C GLN A 121 -9.03 -9.26 -12.42
N ASP A 122 -9.90 -8.33 -12.82
CA ASP A 122 -10.04 -7.92 -14.22
C ASP A 122 -8.94 -6.94 -14.68
N PHE A 123 -8.09 -6.48 -13.75
CA PHE A 123 -6.98 -5.58 -14.07
C PHE A 123 -5.80 -6.40 -14.58
N PRO A 124 -5.34 -6.18 -15.84
CA PRO A 124 -4.34 -7.04 -16.45
C PRO A 124 -2.99 -6.92 -15.71
N PRO A 125 -2.22 -8.02 -15.62
CA PRO A 125 -0.87 -7.98 -15.10
C PRO A 125 0.01 -7.04 -15.93
N SER A 126 0.89 -6.30 -15.27
CA SER A 126 1.96 -5.57 -15.96
C SER A 126 3.16 -6.49 -16.15
N ILE A 127 3.64 -6.61 -17.39
CA ILE A 127 4.79 -7.46 -17.73
C ILE A 127 5.90 -6.59 -18.30
N VAL A 128 7.04 -6.54 -17.62
CA VAL A 128 8.23 -5.79 -18.03
C VAL A 128 9.45 -6.70 -17.94
N SER A 129 10.04 -7.03 -19.08
CA SER A 129 11.26 -7.86 -19.17
C SER A 129 11.20 -9.12 -18.28
N GLY A 130 10.08 -9.85 -18.32
CA GLY A 130 9.88 -11.07 -17.55
C GLY A 130 9.51 -10.88 -16.07
N ILE A 131 9.35 -9.66 -15.58
CA ILE A 131 8.73 -9.37 -14.28
C ILE A 131 7.23 -9.15 -14.50
N THR A 132 6.40 -9.96 -13.84
CA THR A 132 4.95 -9.88 -13.90
C THR A 132 4.43 -9.35 -12.56
N ILE A 133 3.80 -8.17 -12.56
CA ILE A 133 3.19 -7.56 -11.38
C ILE A 133 1.67 -7.64 -11.49
N GLN A 134 1.04 -8.18 -10.44
CA GLN A 134 -0.41 -8.29 -10.34
C GLN A 134 -0.89 -8.30 -8.89
N THR A 135 -2.20 -8.40 -8.70
CA THR A 135 -2.81 -8.63 -7.38
C THR A 135 -3.04 -10.13 -7.17
N PRO A 136 -3.09 -10.63 -5.92
CA PRO A 136 -3.52 -11.99 -5.65
C PRO A 136 -4.97 -12.20 -6.07
N ILE A 137 -5.28 -13.38 -6.60
CA ILE A 137 -6.64 -13.79 -6.94
C ILE A 137 -7.37 -14.09 -5.63
N LEU A 138 -8.42 -13.33 -5.31
CA LEU A 138 -9.38 -13.71 -4.28
C LEU A 138 -10.22 -14.91 -4.76
N HIS A 139 -9.90 -16.11 -4.30
CA HIS A 139 -10.66 -17.33 -4.62
C HIS A 139 -12.01 -17.37 -3.89
N ARG A 140 -12.04 -16.95 -2.62
CA ARG A 140 -13.28 -16.97 -1.82
C ARG A 140 -13.28 -15.97 -0.69
N PHE A 141 -14.43 -15.37 -0.43
CA PHE A 141 -14.72 -14.69 0.83
C PHE A 141 -15.75 -15.50 1.64
N LEU A 142 -15.38 -15.87 2.86
CA LEU A 142 -16.25 -16.56 3.82
C LEU A 142 -16.76 -15.53 4.82
N SER A 143 -17.87 -14.85 4.47
CA SER A 143 -18.42 -13.71 5.23
C SER A 143 -18.76 -14.07 6.67
N SER A 144 -19.36 -15.23 6.92
CA SER A 144 -19.68 -15.73 8.27
C SER A 144 -18.44 -15.91 9.17
N LEU A 145 -17.25 -16.00 8.57
CA LEU A 145 -15.97 -16.24 9.25
C LEU A 145 -15.03 -15.04 9.16
N ASN A 146 -15.42 -13.94 8.49
CA ASN A 146 -14.53 -12.82 8.15
C ASN A 146 -13.17 -13.26 7.58
N THR A 147 -13.21 -14.24 6.68
CA THR A 147 -12.00 -14.89 6.16
C THR A 147 -11.94 -14.82 4.64
N GLN A 148 -10.84 -14.31 4.11
CA GLN A 148 -10.53 -14.24 2.69
C GLN A 148 -9.52 -15.34 2.33
N ILE A 149 -9.72 -15.98 1.17
CA ILE A 149 -8.84 -17.00 0.61
C ILE A 149 -8.28 -16.49 -0.71
N TYR A 150 -6.95 -16.44 -0.80
CA TYR A 150 -6.22 -15.91 -1.94
C TYR A 150 -5.33 -16.96 -2.60
N SER A 151 -5.00 -16.73 -3.87
CA SER A 151 -3.87 -17.37 -4.53
C SER A 151 -2.59 -17.08 -3.73
N ASP A 152 -1.80 -18.12 -3.50
CA ASP A 152 -0.49 -17.98 -2.87
C ASP A 152 0.59 -17.70 -3.91
N LEU A 153 1.64 -16.99 -3.49
CA LEU A 153 2.94 -17.02 -4.16
C LEU A 153 3.84 -17.91 -3.29
N PRO A 154 4.05 -19.19 -3.63
CA PRO A 154 4.81 -20.10 -2.80
C PRO A 154 6.25 -19.61 -2.62
N ASN A 155 6.84 -19.88 -1.44
CA ASN A 155 8.20 -19.47 -1.09
C ASN A 155 8.46 -17.99 -1.41
N SER A 156 7.70 -17.10 -0.77
CA SER A 156 7.75 -15.65 -1.01
C SER A 156 7.99 -14.83 0.25
N ILE A 157 8.46 -13.62 0.04
CA ILE A 157 8.86 -12.66 1.06
C ILE A 157 8.48 -11.23 0.61
N SER A 158 8.26 -10.31 1.55
CA SER A 158 8.08 -8.89 1.21
C SER A 158 9.37 -8.31 0.60
N LEU A 159 9.27 -7.36 -0.34
CA LEU A 159 10.40 -6.63 -0.91
C LEU A 159 11.24 -5.95 0.17
N LYS A 160 10.60 -5.47 1.26
CA LYS A 160 11.32 -4.94 2.42
C LYS A 160 12.29 -5.95 3.00
N ASN A 161 11.79 -7.13 3.37
CA ASN A 161 12.61 -8.18 3.96
C ASN A 161 13.58 -8.78 2.94
N TYR A 162 13.20 -8.85 1.66
CA TYR A 162 14.11 -9.26 0.59
C TYR A 162 15.32 -8.33 0.51
N ALA A 163 15.12 -7.02 0.46
CA ALA A 163 16.22 -6.04 0.40
C ALA A 163 17.10 -6.05 1.65
N LEU A 164 16.56 -6.45 2.81
CA LEU A 164 17.30 -6.58 4.06
C LEU A 164 18.15 -7.86 4.17
N THR A 165 17.74 -8.93 3.47
CA THR A 165 18.35 -10.28 3.60
C THR A 165 19.11 -10.71 2.36
N GLN A 166 18.77 -10.15 1.19
CA GLN A 166 19.36 -10.43 -0.11
C GLN A 166 19.85 -9.13 -0.75
N SER A 167 20.90 -9.24 -1.56
CA SER A 167 21.43 -8.11 -2.32
C SER A 167 20.71 -7.97 -3.66
N LEU A 168 20.14 -6.79 -3.91
CA LEU A 168 19.75 -6.37 -5.26
C LEU A 168 20.85 -5.49 -5.84
N ASP A 169 21.35 -5.83 -7.02
CA ASP A 169 22.24 -4.93 -7.74
C ASP A 169 21.47 -3.75 -8.36
N LYS A 170 22.20 -2.82 -8.96
CA LYS A 170 21.64 -1.61 -9.55
C LYS A 170 20.70 -1.92 -10.72
N GLU A 171 21.06 -2.85 -11.59
CA GLU A 171 20.25 -3.18 -12.77
C GLU A 171 18.95 -3.86 -12.36
N GLN A 172 19.02 -4.80 -11.42
CA GLN A 172 17.87 -5.50 -10.84
C GLN A 172 16.94 -4.52 -10.14
N SER A 173 17.50 -3.61 -9.32
CA SER A 173 16.73 -2.59 -8.60
C SER A 173 16.02 -1.63 -9.54
N LEU A 174 16.72 -1.15 -10.59
CA LEU A 174 16.12 -0.27 -11.60
C LEU A 174 15.00 -0.98 -12.37
N LEU A 175 15.19 -2.25 -12.72
CA LEU A 175 14.19 -3.03 -13.44
C LEU A 175 12.95 -3.31 -12.60
N LEU A 176 13.12 -3.78 -11.35
CA LEU A 176 12.01 -4.03 -10.45
C LEU A 176 11.25 -2.73 -10.14
N GLY A 177 11.99 -1.65 -9.85
CA GLY A 177 11.44 -0.31 -9.67
C GLY A 177 10.59 0.09 -10.88
N ARG A 178 11.15 0.04 -12.10
CA ARG A 178 10.44 0.39 -13.33
C ARG A 178 9.16 -0.41 -13.53
N SER A 179 9.22 -1.71 -13.24
CA SER A 179 8.05 -2.59 -13.33
C SER A 179 6.96 -2.12 -12.37
N LEU A 180 7.31 -1.84 -11.11
CA LEU A 180 6.38 -1.34 -10.08
C LEU A 180 5.80 0.04 -10.45
N GLY A 181 6.64 0.94 -10.97
CA GLY A 181 6.21 2.26 -11.42
C GLY A 181 5.21 2.19 -12.56
N LEU A 182 5.48 1.34 -13.56
CA LEU A 182 4.59 1.13 -14.70
C LEU A 182 3.25 0.55 -14.24
N TRP A 183 3.27 -0.50 -13.41
CA TRP A 183 2.05 -1.08 -12.86
C TRP A 183 1.23 -0.04 -12.08
N THR A 184 1.89 0.76 -11.24
CA THR A 184 1.22 1.78 -10.41
C THR A 184 0.57 2.86 -11.27
N THR A 185 1.25 3.34 -12.31
CA THR A 185 0.70 4.41 -13.17
C THR A 185 -0.48 3.93 -14.01
N THR A 186 -0.52 2.65 -14.40
CA THR A 186 -1.65 2.02 -15.09
C THR A 186 -2.84 1.83 -14.14
N PHE A 187 -2.58 1.41 -12.90
CA PHE A 187 -3.61 1.20 -11.89
C PHE A 187 -4.28 2.52 -11.47
N THR A 188 -3.51 3.58 -11.25
CA THR A 188 -4.07 4.88 -10.83
C THR A 188 -4.78 5.61 -11.97
N ASN A 189 -4.46 5.28 -13.23
CA ASN A 189 -4.97 5.78 -14.52
C ASN A 189 -5.24 7.30 -14.67
N GLY A 190 -4.87 8.14 -13.69
CA GLY A 190 -5.09 9.59 -13.70
C GLY A 190 -6.56 10.03 -13.84
N GLN A 191 -7.52 9.12 -13.79
CA GLN A 191 -8.94 9.45 -13.86
C GLN A 191 -9.40 9.90 -12.49
N THR A 192 -9.78 11.18 -12.41
CA THR A 192 -10.38 11.75 -11.22
C THR A 192 -11.85 11.39 -11.20
N HIS A 193 -12.28 10.72 -10.14
CA HIS A 193 -13.68 10.32 -9.97
C HIS A 193 -14.36 11.17 -8.89
N PRO A 194 -15.63 11.57 -9.11
CA PRO A 194 -16.42 12.19 -8.07
C PRO A 194 -16.72 11.18 -6.98
N HIS A 195 -16.34 11.49 -5.75
CA HIS A 195 -16.63 10.70 -4.57
C HIS A 195 -17.59 11.48 -3.65
N LYS A 196 -18.80 10.95 -3.45
CA LYS A 196 -19.78 11.53 -2.53
C LYS A 196 -19.76 10.75 -1.22
N ARG A 197 -18.86 11.09 -0.29
CA ARG A 197 -19.00 10.95 1.19
C ARG A 197 -17.67 11.04 1.95
N HIS A 198 -17.73 11.53 3.19
CA HIS A 198 -16.71 11.28 4.21
C HIS A 198 -16.95 9.89 4.81
N CYS A 199 -15.91 9.06 4.86
CA CYS A 199 -15.95 7.81 5.62
C CYS A 199 -14.90 7.84 6.74
N ALA A 200 -15.21 7.22 7.89
CA ALA A 200 -14.40 7.30 9.10
C ALA A 200 -12.93 6.85 8.90
N MET A 201 -12.69 5.89 8.00
CA MET A 201 -11.33 5.42 7.65
C MET A 201 -10.51 6.43 6.86
N LYS A 202 -11.16 7.26 6.03
CA LYS A 202 -10.49 8.35 5.33
C LYS A 202 -9.90 9.30 6.37
N ASP A 203 -10.69 9.70 7.36
CA ASP A 203 -10.27 10.60 8.44
C ASP A 203 -9.21 9.98 9.36
N LEU A 204 -9.28 8.67 9.64
CA LEU A 204 -8.31 8.00 10.50
C LEU A 204 -6.88 8.11 9.95
N LYS A 205 -6.64 7.74 8.69
CA LYS A 205 -5.28 7.81 8.10
C LYS A 205 -4.76 9.25 8.05
N PHE A 206 -5.64 10.21 7.80
CA PHE A 206 -5.29 11.63 7.86
C PHE A 206 -4.84 12.04 9.27
N ARG A 207 -5.67 11.75 10.29
CA ARG A 207 -5.35 12.10 11.68
C ARG A 207 -4.06 11.44 12.15
N ILE A 208 -3.84 10.17 11.80
CA ILE A 208 -2.61 9.48 12.15
C ILE A 208 -1.42 10.17 11.48
N ASN A 209 -1.42 10.35 10.16
CA ASN A 209 -0.26 10.93 9.48
C ASN A 209 0.00 12.39 9.91
N TYR A 210 -0.99 13.27 9.82
CA TYR A 210 -0.77 14.72 10.04
C TYR A 210 -0.82 15.11 11.52
N GLY A 211 -1.57 14.38 12.35
CA GLY A 211 -1.48 14.52 13.81
C GLY A 211 -0.12 14.04 14.32
N THR A 212 0.41 12.93 13.77
CA THR A 212 1.75 12.46 14.13
C THR A 212 2.83 13.44 13.70
N LEU A 213 2.73 14.07 12.52
CA LEU A 213 3.65 15.12 12.08
C LEU A 213 3.80 16.20 13.15
N MET A 214 2.67 16.79 13.57
CA MET A 214 2.66 17.87 14.55
C MET A 214 3.17 17.42 15.92
N SER A 215 2.77 16.24 16.39
CA SER A 215 3.25 15.71 17.68
C SER A 215 4.73 15.31 17.67
N THR A 216 5.32 15.07 16.50
CA THR A 216 6.74 14.70 16.39
C THR A 216 7.65 15.91 16.60
N ILE A 217 7.13 17.14 16.48
CA ILE A 217 7.86 18.35 16.83
C ILE A 217 8.31 18.30 18.29
N ASP A 218 7.44 17.84 19.19
CA ASP A 218 7.74 17.74 20.62
C ASP A 218 8.86 16.73 20.93
N LYS A 219 9.10 15.77 20.02
CA LYS A 219 10.19 14.79 20.12
C LYS A 219 11.53 15.37 19.65
N PHE A 220 11.51 16.30 18.69
CA PHE A 220 12.72 16.90 18.10
C PHE A 220 12.61 18.42 17.99
N PRO A 221 12.39 19.16 19.10
CA PRO A 221 12.09 20.59 19.04
C PRO A 221 13.25 21.40 18.45
N ALA A 222 14.50 21.02 18.75
CA ALA A 222 15.69 21.68 18.20
C ALA A 222 15.82 21.55 16.67
N ILE A 223 15.17 20.55 16.06
CA ILE A 223 15.24 20.28 14.63
C ILE A 223 13.99 20.80 13.92
N LEU A 224 12.81 20.59 14.52
CA LEU A 224 11.52 20.70 13.84
C LEU A 224 10.73 21.98 14.16
N GLU A 225 10.98 22.62 15.31
CA GLU A 225 10.15 23.74 15.82
C GLU A 225 10.16 24.94 14.87
N GLU A 226 11.32 25.28 14.30
CA GLU A 226 11.46 26.39 13.35
C GLU A 226 10.58 26.24 12.09
N SER A 227 10.16 25.02 11.78
CA SER A 227 9.35 24.68 10.60
C SER A 227 7.88 24.42 10.94
N ARG A 228 7.44 24.66 12.19
CA ARG A 228 6.08 24.38 12.66
C ARG A 228 5.00 25.02 11.78
N GLU A 229 5.19 26.28 11.39
CA GLU A 229 4.23 26.98 10.52
C GLU A 229 4.11 26.29 9.15
N ILE A 230 5.23 25.86 8.58
CA ILE A 230 5.26 25.15 7.30
C ILE A 230 4.55 23.79 7.44
N PHE A 231 4.75 23.07 8.54
CA PHE A 231 4.05 21.82 8.82
C PHE A 231 2.54 22.02 8.96
N GLN A 232 2.11 23.08 9.65
CA GLN A 232 0.69 23.42 9.76
C GLN A 232 0.07 23.68 8.38
N MET A 233 0.75 24.45 7.52
CA MET A 233 0.29 24.67 6.14
C MET A 233 0.18 23.37 5.33
N VAL A 234 1.10 22.43 5.52
CA VAL A 234 1.06 21.11 4.88
C VAL A 234 -0.15 20.30 5.38
N CYS A 235 -0.42 20.31 6.69
CA CYS A 235 -1.60 19.69 7.29
C CYS A 235 -2.89 20.27 6.72
N ASP A 236 -3.01 21.60 6.63
CA ASP A 236 -4.21 22.29 6.14
C ASP A 236 -4.47 22.02 4.66
N GLU A 237 -3.41 22.00 3.83
CA GLU A 237 -3.53 21.64 2.42
C GLU A 237 -3.92 20.18 2.23
N ALA A 238 -3.33 19.29 3.02
CA ALA A 238 -3.69 17.88 3.00
C ALA A 238 -5.13 17.67 3.44
N ARG A 239 -5.63 18.45 4.42
CA ARG A 239 -7.02 18.42 4.86
C ARG A 239 -7.95 18.89 3.74
N THR A 240 -7.63 20.01 3.11
CA THR A 240 -8.40 20.55 1.98
C THR A 240 -8.51 19.54 0.84
N ARG A 241 -7.39 18.86 0.50
CA ARG A 241 -7.40 17.83 -0.55
C ARG A 241 -8.09 16.54 -0.10
N HIS A 242 -8.01 16.22 1.19
CA HIS A 242 -8.75 15.10 1.75
C HIS A 242 -10.27 15.34 1.68
N ASP A 243 -10.71 16.56 1.97
CA ASP A 243 -12.12 16.97 1.89
C ASP A 243 -12.61 17.18 0.45
N SER A 244 -11.70 17.14 -0.54
CA SER A 244 -12.04 17.18 -1.97
C SER A 244 -13.02 16.07 -2.35
N VAL A 245 -14.01 16.44 -3.16
CA VAL A 245 -14.98 15.52 -3.79
C VAL A 245 -14.37 14.73 -4.95
N ASN A 246 -13.12 15.01 -5.31
CA ASN A 246 -12.44 14.45 -6.46
C ASN A 246 -11.16 13.75 -6.00
N GLY A 247 -10.95 12.50 -6.42
CA GLY A 247 -9.76 11.72 -6.11
C GLY A 247 -9.45 10.67 -7.17
N GLU A 248 -8.21 10.19 -7.14
CA GLU A 248 -7.71 9.05 -7.92
C GLU A 248 -7.75 7.79 -7.06
N LEU A 249 -7.88 6.62 -7.69
CA LEU A 249 -7.79 5.38 -6.95
C LEU A 249 -6.36 5.17 -6.45
N VAL A 250 -6.23 4.94 -5.15
CA VAL A 250 -4.96 4.67 -4.47
C VAL A 250 -5.07 3.41 -3.64
N HIS A 251 -3.96 2.70 -3.50
CA HIS A 251 -3.83 1.59 -2.56
C HIS A 251 -3.90 2.08 -1.12
N ALA A 252 -3.38 3.29 -0.85
CA ALA A 252 -3.38 3.95 0.44
C ALA A 252 -2.78 3.11 1.57
N ASP A 253 -1.89 2.17 1.24
CA ASP A 253 -0.88 1.57 2.10
C ASP A 253 0.22 0.99 1.23
N PHE A 254 0.70 1.79 0.27
CA PHE A 254 1.62 1.31 -0.74
C PHE A 254 3.07 1.49 -0.28
N TRP A 255 3.70 0.40 0.16
CA TRP A 255 5.09 0.38 0.58
C TRP A 255 5.74 -0.98 0.30
N SER A 256 7.07 -1.05 0.45
CA SER A 256 7.87 -2.26 0.19
C SER A 256 7.49 -3.48 1.05
N GLY A 257 6.78 -3.31 2.16
CA GLY A 257 6.22 -4.41 2.95
C GLY A 257 5.03 -5.11 2.29
N ASN A 258 4.29 -4.40 1.44
CA ASN A 258 3.10 -4.89 0.74
C ASN A 258 3.39 -5.31 -0.72
N ILE A 259 4.67 -5.40 -1.08
CA ILE A 259 5.14 -5.98 -2.33
C ILE A 259 5.72 -7.35 -2.02
N VAL A 260 5.11 -8.41 -2.51
CA VAL A 260 5.53 -9.80 -2.26
C VAL A 260 6.24 -10.35 -3.49
N ILE A 261 7.45 -10.87 -3.31
CA ILE A 261 8.31 -11.42 -4.35
C ILE A 261 8.83 -12.82 -3.96
N PRO A 262 9.32 -13.64 -4.91
CA PRO A 262 9.88 -14.95 -4.60
C PRO A 262 11.11 -14.81 -3.69
N ASP A 263 11.18 -15.63 -2.65
CA ASP A 263 12.32 -15.70 -1.73
C ASP A 263 13.43 -16.57 -2.32
N GLU A 264 14.00 -16.07 -3.41
CA GLU A 264 15.11 -16.68 -4.12
C GLU A 264 15.96 -15.61 -4.81
N LYS A 265 17.13 -16.00 -5.31
CA LYS A 265 18.01 -15.09 -6.03
C LYS A 265 17.25 -14.45 -7.21
N PHE A 266 17.34 -13.14 -7.32
CA PHE A 266 16.66 -12.37 -8.35
C PHE A 266 16.94 -12.94 -9.75
N LYS A 267 15.88 -13.41 -10.41
CA LYS A 267 15.91 -14.00 -11.74
C LYS A 267 14.59 -13.78 -12.44
N GLN A 268 14.60 -13.75 -13.76
CA GLN A 268 13.40 -13.72 -14.60
C GLN A 268 13.13 -15.14 -15.14
N PRO A 269 11.86 -15.53 -15.38
CA PRO A 269 10.65 -14.78 -15.07
C PRO A 269 10.41 -14.67 -13.55
N MET A 270 9.80 -13.58 -13.11
CA MET A 270 9.50 -13.31 -11.70
C MET A 270 8.06 -12.85 -11.55
N GLN A 271 7.32 -13.50 -10.66
CA GLN A 271 5.99 -13.09 -10.27
C GLN A 271 6.05 -12.19 -9.03
N VAL A 272 5.37 -11.04 -9.06
CA VAL A 272 5.28 -10.08 -7.97
C VAL A 272 3.83 -9.82 -7.64
N TYR A 273 3.47 -9.85 -6.37
CA TYR A 273 2.13 -9.51 -5.88
C TYR A 273 2.12 -8.19 -5.11
N VAL A 274 1.12 -7.36 -5.40
CA VAL A 274 0.75 -6.21 -4.57
C VAL A 274 -0.41 -6.62 -3.68
N VAL A 275 -0.20 -6.59 -2.36
CA VAL A 275 -1.12 -7.16 -1.35
C VAL A 275 -1.61 -6.10 -0.38
N ASP A 276 -2.60 -6.47 0.45
CA ASP A 276 -3.14 -5.65 1.55
C ASP A 276 -3.92 -4.39 1.13
N TRP A 277 -5.02 -4.62 0.44
CA TRP A 277 -5.83 -3.58 -0.20
C TRP A 277 -6.87 -2.94 0.74
N GLU A 278 -6.80 -3.21 2.04
CA GLU A 278 -7.84 -2.86 3.01
C GLU A 278 -8.03 -1.35 3.22
N LEU A 279 -7.00 -0.55 2.90
CA LEU A 279 -7.01 0.92 2.98
C LEU A 279 -7.28 1.62 1.64
N SER A 280 -7.34 0.87 0.53
CA SER A 280 -7.50 1.40 -0.83
C SER A 280 -8.71 2.28 -0.97
N LYS A 281 -8.66 3.42 -1.66
CA LYS A 281 -9.74 4.44 -1.69
C LYS A 281 -9.54 5.43 -2.83
N LEU A 282 -10.54 6.28 -3.09
CA LEU A 282 -10.29 7.52 -3.84
C LEU A 282 -9.56 8.53 -2.94
N GLY A 283 -8.40 8.97 -3.40
CA GLY A 283 -7.48 9.83 -2.67
C GLY A 283 -6.50 10.51 -3.61
N ALA A 284 -5.42 11.06 -3.06
CA ALA A 284 -4.41 11.67 -3.89
C ALA A 284 -3.29 10.67 -4.18
N PHE A 285 -2.95 10.48 -5.46
CA PHE A 285 -1.96 9.48 -5.91
C PHE A 285 -0.63 9.56 -5.18
N TYR A 286 -0.24 10.76 -4.78
CA TYR A 286 1.04 11.00 -4.13
C TYR A 286 1.13 10.39 -2.73
N TRP A 287 0.01 9.99 -2.10
CA TRP A 287 0.05 9.25 -0.85
C TRP A 287 0.78 7.92 -1.01
N ASP A 288 0.53 7.21 -2.11
CA ASP A 288 1.21 5.93 -2.38
C ASP A 288 2.68 6.16 -2.72
N LEU A 289 2.99 7.16 -3.56
CA LEU A 289 4.37 7.50 -3.90
C LEU A 289 5.18 7.94 -2.68
N GLY A 290 4.60 8.80 -1.84
CA GLY A 290 5.27 9.33 -0.64
C GLY A 290 5.63 8.23 0.34
N GLN A 291 4.68 7.35 0.64
CA GLN A 291 4.89 6.23 1.55
C GLN A 291 5.92 5.24 0.97
N MET A 292 5.78 4.83 -0.30
CA MET A 292 6.73 3.94 -0.96
C MET A 292 8.16 4.50 -0.94
N PHE A 293 8.35 5.75 -1.36
CA PHE A 293 9.68 6.35 -1.46
C PHE A 293 10.30 6.62 -0.09
N ALA A 294 9.51 6.97 0.92
CA ALA A 294 10.00 7.12 2.28
C ALA A 294 10.49 5.78 2.86
N GLU A 295 9.74 4.69 2.66
CA GLU A 295 10.14 3.36 3.12
C GLU A 295 11.39 2.83 2.38
N LEU A 296 11.52 3.11 1.08
CA LEU A 296 12.74 2.79 0.32
C LEU A 296 13.93 3.67 0.73
N TYR A 297 13.69 4.96 1.01
CA TYR A 297 14.72 5.88 1.51
C TYR A 297 15.29 5.40 2.85
N ASN A 298 14.42 4.95 3.76
CA ASN A 298 14.79 4.40 5.06
C ASN A 298 15.76 3.22 4.95
N MET A 299 15.69 2.39 3.90
CA MET A 299 16.64 1.28 3.70
C MET A 299 18.08 1.77 3.51
N LYS A 300 18.27 2.80 2.70
CA LYS A 300 19.59 3.41 2.49
C LYS A 300 20.04 4.17 3.74
N HIS A 301 19.16 4.98 4.31
CA HIS A 301 19.47 5.81 5.48
C HIS A 301 19.91 5.00 6.70
N PHE A 302 19.11 3.99 7.07
CA PHE A 302 19.33 3.24 8.31
C PHE A 302 20.25 2.04 8.13
N LYS A 303 20.19 1.38 6.96
CA LYS A 303 20.86 0.09 6.73
C LYS A 303 21.94 0.14 5.64
N ASN A 304 22.19 1.31 5.06
CA ASN A 304 23.16 1.53 3.98
C ASN A 304 22.88 0.67 2.73
N ILE A 305 21.61 0.35 2.45
CA ILE A 305 21.18 -0.45 1.30
C ILE A 305 20.89 0.47 0.10
N GLU A 306 21.83 0.54 -0.85
CA GLU A 306 21.70 1.36 -2.07
C GLU A 306 20.49 1.02 -2.94
N ALA A 307 20.04 -0.24 -2.88
CA ALA A 307 18.88 -0.72 -3.63
C ALA A 307 17.64 0.15 -3.37
N GLY A 308 17.47 0.74 -2.18
CA GLY A 308 16.38 1.66 -1.89
C GLY A 308 16.33 2.85 -2.86
N PHE A 309 17.47 3.49 -3.12
CA PHE A 309 17.54 4.64 -4.04
C PHE A 309 17.41 4.22 -5.50
N TRP A 310 18.01 3.08 -5.89
CA TRP A 310 17.86 2.55 -7.24
C TRP A 310 16.42 2.12 -7.54
N LEU A 311 15.70 1.56 -6.57
CA LEU A 311 14.28 1.24 -6.68
C LEU A 311 13.45 2.52 -6.88
N ILE A 312 13.70 3.60 -6.13
CA ILE A 312 13.02 4.89 -6.33
C ILE A 312 13.27 5.43 -7.75
N GLN A 313 14.52 5.39 -8.20
CA GLN A 313 14.91 5.84 -9.55
C GLN A 313 14.19 5.02 -10.63
N GLY A 314 14.25 3.69 -10.53
CA GLY A 314 13.57 2.80 -11.46
C GLY A 314 12.07 3.02 -11.45
N PHE A 315 11.48 3.16 -10.26
CA PHE A 315 10.06 3.43 -10.08
C PHE A 315 9.62 4.67 -10.85
N MET A 316 10.34 5.79 -10.70
CA MET A 316 10.01 7.01 -11.44
C MET A 316 10.20 6.85 -12.95
N ASP A 317 11.19 6.08 -13.40
CA ASP A 317 11.38 5.80 -14.82
C ASP A 317 10.20 5.00 -15.43
N GLY A 318 9.55 4.14 -14.64
CA GLY A 318 8.35 3.40 -15.07
C GLY A 318 7.04 4.17 -14.87
N TYR A 319 6.93 4.93 -13.78
CA TYR A 319 5.75 5.71 -13.44
C TYR A 319 5.52 6.87 -14.41
N GLY A 320 6.60 7.46 -14.90
CA GLY A 320 6.61 8.63 -15.76
C GLY A 320 6.53 9.95 -14.98
N SER A 321 6.34 11.05 -15.71
CA SER A 321 6.28 12.39 -15.13
C SER A 321 5.05 12.55 -14.23
N ILE A 322 5.22 13.26 -13.11
CA ILE A 322 4.18 13.58 -12.13
C ILE A 322 3.32 14.76 -12.62
N THR A 323 3.04 14.80 -13.92
CA THR A 323 2.26 15.85 -14.60
C THR A 323 0.78 15.50 -14.73
N LYS A 324 0.32 14.40 -14.11
CA LYS A 324 -1.10 14.04 -14.03
C LYS A 324 -1.87 15.12 -13.23
N SER A 325 -2.58 15.96 -13.98
CA SER A 325 -3.73 16.87 -13.74
C SER A 325 -3.98 17.59 -12.40
N LEU A 326 -3.43 17.21 -11.24
CA LEU A 326 -3.84 17.76 -9.94
C LEU A 326 -2.71 18.33 -9.07
N VAL A 327 -1.43 18.06 -9.38
CA VAL A 327 -0.35 18.86 -8.78
C VAL A 327 -0.13 20.06 -9.67
N ARG A 328 -0.89 21.14 -9.42
CA ARG A 328 -0.69 22.45 -10.10
C ARG A 328 0.77 22.97 -10.04
N ARG A 329 1.63 22.34 -9.23
CA ARG A 329 3.05 22.66 -9.02
C ARG A 329 3.91 21.39 -8.80
N PRO A 330 4.44 20.75 -9.85
CA PRO A 330 5.23 19.51 -9.77
C PRO A 330 6.41 19.54 -8.78
N SER A 331 6.95 20.74 -8.52
CA SER A 331 7.93 21.07 -7.47
C SER A 331 7.53 20.67 -6.05
N ARG A 332 6.26 20.35 -5.82
CA ARG A 332 5.68 19.91 -4.55
C ARG A 332 5.72 18.38 -4.35
N SER A 333 6.05 17.59 -5.36
CA SER A 333 6.13 16.12 -5.21
C SER A 333 7.17 15.64 -4.17
N PRO A 334 8.35 16.28 -4.04
CA PRO A 334 9.39 15.77 -3.13
C PRO A 334 9.15 15.97 -1.63
N TYR A 335 8.21 16.82 -1.17
CA TYR A 335 7.90 16.91 0.28
C TYR A 335 7.10 15.72 0.80
N ILE A 336 6.51 14.94 -0.10
CA ILE A 336 5.49 13.95 0.23
C ILE A 336 6.11 12.74 0.95
N PRO A 337 7.30 12.26 0.54
CA PRO A 337 8.09 11.35 1.39
C PRO A 337 8.47 11.97 2.74
N GLY A 338 8.82 13.26 2.79
CA GLY A 338 9.26 13.95 4.00
C GLY A 338 8.27 13.85 5.16
N ASN A 339 6.97 13.95 4.89
CA ASN A 339 5.94 13.74 5.92
C ASN A 339 6.03 12.32 6.52
N HIS A 340 6.16 11.29 5.68
CA HIS A 340 6.25 9.90 6.15
C HIS A 340 7.56 9.64 6.91
N LEU A 341 8.68 10.24 6.48
CA LEU A 341 9.96 10.16 7.18
C LEU A 341 9.83 10.67 8.62
N ILE A 342 9.25 11.86 8.81
CA ILE A 342 9.04 12.42 10.16
C ILE A 342 8.06 11.55 10.95
N CYS A 343 6.91 11.20 10.37
CA CYS A 343 5.83 10.55 11.11
C CYS A 343 6.15 9.11 11.52
N TRP A 344 6.74 8.34 10.61
CA TRP A 344 6.92 6.90 10.76
C TRP A 344 8.38 6.51 10.82
N GLY A 345 9.22 7.07 9.95
CA GLY A 345 10.65 6.76 9.89
C GLY A 345 11.37 7.01 11.21
N THR A 346 11.05 8.11 11.92
CA THR A 346 11.64 8.46 13.22
C THR A 346 11.14 7.61 14.40
N ARG A 347 10.26 6.63 14.15
CA ARG A 347 9.60 5.80 15.16
C ARG A 347 9.84 4.31 14.98
N VAL A 348 10.58 3.90 13.93
CA VAL A 348 10.84 2.48 13.69
C VAL A 348 11.89 1.97 14.68
N GLU A 349 11.44 1.25 15.71
CA GLU A 349 12.32 0.68 16.72
C GLU A 349 13.33 -0.29 16.10
N GLY A 350 14.59 -0.22 16.56
CA GLY A 350 15.68 -1.10 16.12
C GLY A 350 16.21 -0.84 14.70
N TRP A 351 15.71 0.18 13.99
CA TRP A 351 16.18 0.47 12.64
C TRP A 351 17.49 1.25 12.60
N GLY A 352 17.68 2.22 13.48
CA GLY A 352 18.89 3.05 13.51
C GLY A 352 19.29 3.49 14.90
N THR A 353 20.45 4.13 14.97
CA THR A 353 20.93 4.87 16.15
C THR A 353 20.09 6.14 16.36
N GLU A 354 20.17 6.71 17.56
CA GLU A 354 19.54 8.01 17.87
C GLU A 354 19.98 9.11 16.90
N ALA A 355 21.28 9.18 16.59
CA ALA A 355 21.83 10.13 15.61
C ALA A 355 21.24 9.94 14.19
N GLN A 356 21.07 8.69 13.74
CA GLN A 356 20.40 8.43 12.46
C GLN A 356 18.92 8.84 12.48
N VAL A 357 18.25 8.70 13.62
CA VAL A 357 16.85 9.11 13.78
C VAL A 357 16.70 10.63 13.77
N GLU A 358 17.61 11.36 14.43
CA GLU A 358 17.67 12.83 14.39
C GLU A 358 17.99 13.35 12.97
N ASP A 359 18.97 12.73 12.31
CA ASP A 359 19.31 13.03 10.91
C ASP A 359 18.11 12.79 9.99
N LEU A 360 17.34 11.71 10.20
CA LEU A 360 16.13 11.46 9.42
C LEU A 360 15.05 12.52 9.67
N ALA A 361 14.90 13.00 10.91
CA ALA A 361 13.97 14.09 11.23
C ALA A 361 14.37 15.38 10.49
N GLN A 362 15.67 15.67 10.43
CA GLN A 362 16.21 16.80 9.67
C GLN A 362 15.97 16.64 8.16
N VAL A 363 16.28 15.48 7.59
CA VAL A 363 16.01 15.17 6.17
C VAL A 363 14.52 15.33 5.84
N GLY A 364 13.64 14.76 6.68
CA GLY A 364 12.20 14.87 6.50
C GLY A 364 11.70 16.31 6.53
N ARG A 365 12.22 17.13 7.46
CA ARG A 365 11.96 18.58 7.51
C ARG A 365 12.43 19.26 6.25
N ASP A 366 13.67 19.03 5.84
CA ASP A 366 14.27 19.71 4.69
C ASP A 366 13.54 19.36 3.39
N PHE A 367 13.08 18.11 3.23
CA PHE A 367 12.20 17.73 2.13
C PHE A 367 10.89 18.50 2.15
N ILE A 368 10.28 18.68 3.33
CA ILE A 368 9.06 19.47 3.46
C ILE A 368 9.29 20.94 3.13
N VAL A 369 10.25 21.57 3.80
CA VAL A 369 10.53 23.01 3.66
C VAL A 369 10.94 23.35 2.23
N ASN A 370 11.88 22.61 1.65
CA ASN A 370 12.36 22.89 0.29
C ASN A 370 11.31 22.52 -0.77
N GLY A 371 10.52 21.47 -0.55
CA GLY A 371 9.39 21.14 -1.42
C GLY A 371 8.29 22.20 -1.40
N ARG A 372 8.10 22.89 -0.27
CA ARG A 372 7.18 24.03 -0.16
C ARG A 372 7.71 25.30 -0.83
N LYS A 373 9.02 25.55 -0.71
CA LYS A 373 9.74 26.63 -1.40
C LYS A 373 9.91 26.37 -2.91
N GLU A 374 9.60 25.16 -3.36
CA GLU A 374 9.78 24.74 -4.75
C GLU A 374 11.26 24.78 -5.20
N ASP A 375 12.17 24.53 -4.27
CA ASP A 375 13.61 24.55 -4.50
C ASP A 375 14.06 23.30 -5.26
N LYS A 376 13.97 23.37 -6.59
CA LYS A 376 14.43 22.30 -7.48
C LYS A 376 15.92 22.02 -7.34
N GLN A 377 16.73 23.04 -7.05
CA GLN A 377 18.18 22.90 -6.96
C GLN A 377 18.57 22.05 -5.76
N TYR A 378 17.89 22.24 -4.63
CA TYR A 378 18.02 21.36 -3.47
C TYR A 378 17.78 19.89 -3.87
N PHE A 379 16.66 19.59 -4.52
CA PHE A 379 16.31 18.19 -4.85
C PHE A 379 17.20 17.54 -5.90
N LEU A 380 17.79 18.30 -6.84
CA LEU A 380 18.77 17.77 -7.80
C LEU A 380 20.00 17.13 -7.11
N GLY A 381 20.34 17.58 -5.90
CA GLY A 381 21.41 17.01 -5.09
C GLY A 381 20.98 15.83 -4.19
N THR A 382 19.72 15.40 -4.25
CA THR A 382 19.16 14.37 -3.37
C THR A 382 18.81 13.10 -4.12
N ALA A 383 18.56 12.01 -3.39
CA ALA A 383 17.99 10.78 -3.92
C ALA A 383 16.61 10.96 -4.57
N LEU A 384 15.93 12.09 -4.31
CA LEU A 384 14.63 12.42 -4.89
C LEU A 384 14.73 13.24 -6.17
N ALA A 385 15.92 13.45 -6.74
CA ALA A 385 16.09 14.18 -8.00
C ALA A 385 15.22 13.61 -9.14
N CYS A 386 14.96 12.29 -9.14
CA CYS A 386 14.11 11.63 -10.13
C CYS A 386 12.63 12.01 -10.06
N LEU A 387 12.16 12.61 -8.96
CA LEU A 387 10.79 13.13 -8.83
C LEU A 387 10.60 14.46 -9.58
N LEU A 388 11.70 15.11 -10.03
CA LEU A 388 11.65 16.35 -10.79
C LEU A 388 11.38 16.14 -12.30
N LYS A 389 11.31 14.87 -12.74
CA LYS A 389 11.19 14.48 -14.16
C LYS A 389 9.83 14.74 -14.78
#